data_AF-A0A356K090-F1
#
_entry.id   AF-A0A356K090-F1
#
_cell.length_a   1.000
_cell.length_b   1.000
_cell.length_c   1.000
_cell.angle_alpha   90.00
_cell.angle_beta   90.00
_cell.angle_gamma   90.00
#
_symmetry.space_group_name_H-M   'P 1'
#
loop_
_entity.id
_entity.type
_entity.pdbx_description
1 polymer ?
#
loop_
_entity_poly.entity_id
_entity_poly.type
_entity_poly.pdbx_seq_one_letter_code
_entity_poly.pdbx_strand_id
1 'polypeptide(L)'
;DPALQERIFEIVGYSRERAEKAFGFLVQAFKFGAPPHGGIAPGLDRLIMLMCHEESIHEVIAFPKNNLAASPMDECPSAVDQSQLDDLHLKCTEVEK
;
A
#
# COMPACT_ATOMS: atom_id res chain seq x y z
N ASP A 1 -6.71 22.77 2.93
CA ASP A 1 -7.36 23.44 4.07
C ASP A 1 -7.38 22.49 5.26
N PRO A 2 -6.64 22.79 6.34
CA PRO A 2 -6.58 21.97 7.55
C PRO A 2 -7.95 21.73 8.21
N ALA A 3 -8.82 22.74 8.28
CA ALA A 3 -10.12 22.62 8.94
C ALA A 3 -11.07 21.70 8.16
N LEU A 4 -10.98 21.73 6.82
CA LEU A 4 -11.69 20.79 5.97
C LEU A 4 -11.21 19.35 6.20
N GLN A 5 -9.90 19.13 6.27
CA GLN A 5 -9.33 17.79 6.49
C GLN A 5 -9.71 17.21 7.86
N GLU A 6 -9.74 18.04 8.92
CA GLU A 6 -10.18 17.65 10.26
C GLU A 6 -11.64 17.18 10.26
N ARG A 7 -12.54 17.91 9.60
CA ARG A 7 -13.94 17.49 9.43
C ARG A 7 -14.07 16.16 8.68
N ILE A 8 -13.24 15.93 7.65
CA ILE A 8 -13.25 14.67 6.91
C ILE A 8 -12.86 13.50 7.84
N PHE A 9 -11.85 13.68 8.69
CA PHE A 9 -11.45 12.65 9.66
C PHE A 9 -12.59 12.26 10.62
N GLU A 10 -13.36 13.25 11.12
CA GLU A 10 -14.53 12.97 11.96
C GLU A 10 -15.59 12.16 11.21
N ILE A 11 -15.87 12.52 9.96
CA ILE A 11 -16.86 11.82 9.11
C ILE A 11 -16.46 10.36 8.86
N VAL A 12 -15.17 10.09 8.63
CA VAL A 12 -14.67 8.71 8.41
C VAL A 12 -14.40 7.95 9.71
N GLY A 13 -14.76 8.52 10.88
CA GLY A 13 -14.68 7.85 12.17
C GLY A 13 -13.28 7.77 12.78
N TYR A 14 -12.38 8.67 12.41
CA TYR A 14 -11.08 8.77 13.05
C TYR A 14 -11.19 9.57 14.35
N SER A 15 -10.64 9.01 15.44
CA SER A 15 -10.38 9.81 16.63
C SER A 15 -9.28 10.84 16.34
N ARG A 16 -9.31 11.97 17.04
CA ARG A 16 -8.28 13.02 16.90
C ARG A 16 -6.87 12.47 17.11
N GLU A 17 -6.69 11.62 18.12
CA GLU A 17 -5.40 10.98 18.42
C GLU A 17 -4.92 10.08 17.28
N ARG A 18 -5.83 9.26 16.71
CA ARG A 18 -5.50 8.37 15.58
C ARG A 18 -5.14 9.18 14.33
N ALA A 19 -5.91 10.23 14.05
CA ALA A 19 -5.66 11.12 12.91
C ALA A 19 -4.32 11.84 13.04
N GLU A 20 -4.00 12.36 14.22
CA GLU A 20 -2.72 13.04 14.47
C GLU A 20 -1.54 12.07 14.33
N LYS A 21 -1.65 10.86 14.90
CA LYS A 21 -0.58 9.85 14.82
C LYS A 21 -0.32 9.38 13.38
N ALA A 22 -1.37 9.23 12.57
CA ALA A 22 -1.24 8.73 11.20
C ALA A 22 -0.96 9.83 10.17
N PHE A 23 -1.53 11.03 10.35
CA PHE A 23 -1.57 12.08 9.32
C PHE A 23 -1.19 13.48 9.83
N GLY A 24 -0.80 13.64 11.09
CA GLY A 24 -0.48 14.95 11.68
C GLY A 24 0.60 15.72 10.90
N PHE A 25 1.64 15.02 10.43
CA PHE A 25 2.68 15.63 9.59
C PHE A 25 2.12 16.22 8.28
N LEU A 26 1.15 15.55 7.66
CA LEU A 26 0.53 15.98 6.40
C LEU A 26 -0.39 17.18 6.62
N VAL A 27 -1.23 17.13 7.67
CA VAL A 27 -2.11 18.26 8.05
C VAL A 27 -1.28 19.48 8.41
N GLN A 28 -0.16 19.29 9.10
CA GLN A 28 0.78 20.35 9.44
C GLN A 28 1.42 20.96 8.17
N ALA A 29 1.78 20.14 7.17
CA ALA A 29 2.31 20.64 5.90
C ALA A 29 1.33 21.58 5.17
N PHE A 30 0.02 21.30 5.22
CA PHE A 30 -0.99 22.17 4.59
C PHE A 30 -1.08 23.57 5.22
N LYS A 31 -0.64 23.75 6.47
CA LYS A 31 -0.61 25.06 7.14
C LYS A 31 0.48 25.99 6.58
N PHE A 32 1.48 25.44 5.89
CA PHE A 32 2.59 26.22 5.31
C PHE A 32 2.32 26.71 3.87
N GLY A 33 1.05 26.74 3.45
CA GLY A 33 0.67 27.31 2.15
C GLY A 33 0.75 26.34 0.98
N ALA A 34 0.35 25.07 1.20
CA ALA A 34 0.18 24.13 0.10
C ALA A 34 -0.83 24.70 -0.92
N PRO A 35 -0.47 24.77 -2.23
CA PRO A 35 -1.38 25.28 -3.25
C PRO A 35 -2.57 24.33 -3.44
N PRO A 36 -3.67 24.77 -4.06
CA PRO A 36 -4.66 23.86 -4.60
C PRO A 36 -3.98 22.89 -5.58
N HIS A 37 -4.03 21.59 -5.28
CA HIS A 37 -3.36 20.56 -6.06
C HIS A 37 -4.31 19.37 -6.27
N GLY A 38 -4.09 18.66 -7.37
CA GLY A 38 -4.80 17.43 -7.72
C GLY A 38 -3.91 16.57 -8.59
N GLY A 39 -4.14 15.27 -8.58
CA GLY A 39 -3.37 14.30 -9.35
C GLY A 39 -4.20 13.08 -9.72
N ILE A 40 -3.64 12.23 -10.58
CA ILE A 40 -4.24 10.97 -11.02
C ILE A 40 -3.15 9.91 -11.15
N ALA A 41 -3.48 8.66 -10.83
CA ALA A 41 -2.60 7.51 -10.99
C ALA A 41 -3.34 6.42 -11.80
N PRO A 42 -3.04 6.25 -13.10
CA PRO A 42 -3.64 5.17 -13.88
C PRO A 42 -3.01 3.82 -13.51
N GLY A 43 -3.83 2.76 -13.48
CA GLY A 43 -3.33 1.40 -13.31
C GLY A 43 -2.64 0.92 -14.59
N LEU A 44 -1.31 0.96 -14.61
CA LEU A 44 -0.50 0.65 -15.79
C LEU A 44 -0.77 -0.75 -16.34
N ASP A 45 -0.79 -1.76 -15.48
CA ASP A 45 -0.97 -3.16 -15.89
C ASP A 45 -2.31 -3.36 -16.58
N ARG A 46 -3.38 -2.77 -16.04
CA ARG A 46 -4.71 -2.81 -16.66
C ARG A 46 -4.77 -2.06 -17.97
N LEU A 47 -4.08 -0.91 -18.05
CA LEU A 47 -4.01 -0.15 -19.30
C LEU A 47 -3.34 -0.99 -20.40
N ILE A 48 -2.22 -1.64 -20.10
CA ILE A 48 -1.49 -2.49 -21.04
C ILE A 48 -2.31 -3.72 -21.40
N MET A 49 -2.93 -4.40 -20.43
CA MET A 49 -3.83 -5.54 -20.65
C MET A 49 -4.94 -5.19 -21.65
N LEU A 50 -5.59 -4.03 -21.49
CA LEU A 50 -6.62 -3.57 -22.42
C LEU A 50 -6.07 -3.25 -23.81
N MET A 51 -4.88 -2.62 -23.90
CA MET A 51 -4.22 -2.31 -25.18
C MET A 51 -3.74 -3.56 -25.93
N CYS A 52 -3.39 -4.61 -25.20
CA CYS A 52 -3.00 -5.91 -25.75
C CYS A 52 -4.19 -6.83 -25.99
N HIS A 53 -5.43 -6.41 -25.66
CA HIS A 53 -6.64 -7.24 -25.73
C HIS A 53 -6.57 -8.53 -24.91
N GLU A 54 -5.88 -8.48 -23.77
CA GLU A 54 -5.75 -9.62 -22.85
C GLU A 54 -6.88 -9.64 -21.82
N GLU A 55 -7.23 -10.84 -21.33
CA GLU A 55 -8.27 -11.03 -20.32
C GLU A 55 -7.74 -10.97 -18.88
N SER A 56 -6.42 -11.07 -18.71
CA SER A 56 -5.74 -11.12 -17.41
C SER A 56 -4.51 -10.22 -17.38
N ILE A 57 -4.30 -9.53 -16.25
CA ILE A 57 -3.09 -8.74 -16.03
C ILE A 57 -1.83 -9.62 -15.97
N HIS A 58 -1.98 -10.93 -15.75
CA HIS A 58 -0.85 -11.86 -15.75
C HIS A 58 -0.16 -11.97 -17.11
N GLU A 59 -0.89 -11.73 -18.21
CA GLU A 59 -0.33 -11.80 -19.57
C GLU A 59 0.59 -10.60 -19.89
N VAL A 60 0.51 -9.53 -19.10
CA VAL A 60 1.28 -8.29 -19.30
C VAL A 60 2.29 -8.03 -18.18
N ILE A 61 2.42 -8.96 -17.23
CA ILE A 61 3.42 -8.93 -16.16
C ILE A 61 4.41 -10.07 -16.43
N ALA A 62 5.71 -9.76 -16.52
CA ALA A 62 6.72 -10.75 -16.89
C ALA A 62 6.79 -11.97 -15.94
N PHE A 63 6.61 -11.74 -14.63
CA PHE A 63 6.66 -12.77 -13.58
C PHE A 63 5.48 -12.62 -12.61
N PRO A 64 4.26 -12.98 -13.03
CA PRO A 64 3.06 -12.77 -12.23
C PRO A 64 3.06 -13.69 -11.01
N LYS A 65 2.33 -13.27 -9.98
CA LYS A 65 2.06 -14.09 -8.78
C LYS A 65 0.74 -14.84 -8.98
N ASN A 66 0.60 -16.01 -8.37
CA ASN A 66 -0.66 -16.74 -8.36
C ASN A 66 -1.65 -16.15 -7.34
N ASN A 67 -2.85 -16.72 -7.26
CA ASN A 67 -3.91 -16.27 -6.35
C ASN A 67 -3.55 -16.41 -4.85
N LEU A 68 -2.49 -17.15 -4.52
CA LEU A 68 -1.95 -17.29 -3.17
C LEU A 68 -0.82 -16.28 -2.90
N ALA A 69 -0.66 -15.27 -3.76
CA ALA A 69 0.45 -14.31 -3.75
C ALA A 69 1.85 -14.96 -3.87
N ALA A 70 1.90 -16.20 -4.34
CA ALA A 70 3.13 -16.95 -4.50
C ALA A 70 3.66 -16.87 -5.95
N SER A 71 4.97 -16.99 -6.08
CA SER A 71 5.74 -16.93 -7.30
C SER A 71 6.26 -18.33 -7.63
N PRO A 72 5.67 -19.05 -8.58
CA PRO A 72 6.04 -20.44 -8.84
C PRO A 72 7.44 -20.62 -9.45
N MET A 73 8.00 -19.57 -10.05
CA MET A 73 9.30 -19.63 -10.73
C MET A 73 10.49 -19.69 -9.77
N ASP A 74 10.40 -18.94 -8.68
CA ASP A 74 11.47 -18.71 -7.71
C ASP A 74 11.08 -19.14 -6.28
N GLU A 75 10.00 -19.92 -6.15
CA GLU A 75 9.52 -20.51 -4.89
C GLU A 75 9.32 -19.47 -3.76
N CYS A 76 8.83 -18.28 -4.12
CA CYS A 76 8.58 -17.17 -3.19
C CYS A 76 7.09 -17.07 -2.79
N PRO A 77 6.72 -16.74 -1.54
CA PRO A 77 7.60 -16.50 -0.39
C PRO A 77 8.26 -17.79 0.12
N SER A 78 9.46 -17.65 0.69
CA SER A 78 10.23 -18.74 1.29
C SER A 78 10.64 -18.41 2.73
N ALA A 79 11.07 -19.42 3.47
CA ALA A 79 11.57 -19.24 4.84
C ALA A 79 12.91 -18.50 4.84
N VAL A 80 13.15 -17.73 5.91
CA VAL A 80 14.41 -17.01 6.16
C VAL A 80 15.14 -17.62 7.35
N ASP A 81 16.45 -17.41 7.42
CA ASP A 81 17.27 -17.91 8.54
C ASP A 81 16.95 -17.16 9.84
N GLN A 82 17.08 -17.85 10.97
CA GLN A 82 16.82 -17.26 12.28
C GLN A 82 17.72 -16.05 12.57
N SER A 83 18.98 -16.06 12.10
CA SER A 83 19.90 -14.92 12.25
C SER A 83 19.35 -13.64 11.61
N GLN A 84 18.70 -13.75 10.44
CA GLN A 84 18.10 -12.60 9.76
C GLN A 84 16.91 -12.03 10.54
N LEU A 85 16.15 -12.90 11.21
CA LEU A 85 15.04 -12.49 12.07
C LEU A 85 15.57 -11.80 13.34
N ASP A 86 16.62 -12.36 13.95
CA ASP A 86 17.25 -11.82 15.15
C ASP A 86 17.85 -10.42 14.91
N ASP A 87 18.53 -10.24 13.76
CA ASP A 87 19.09 -8.95 13.31
C ASP A 87 18.01 -7.87 13.13
N LEU A 88 16.80 -8.26 12.75
CA LEU A 88 15.65 -7.37 12.59
C LEU A 88 14.78 -7.26 13.85
N HIS A 89 15.14 -7.97 14.93
CA HIS A 89 14.34 -8.10 16.15
C HIS A 89 12.91 -8.60 15.91
N LEU A 90 12.76 -9.54 14.97
CA LEU A 90 11.49 -10.16 14.58
C LEU A 90 11.39 -11.59 15.10
N LYS A 91 10.15 -12.06 15.33
CA LYS A 91 9.84 -13.45 15.64
C LYS A 91 8.59 -13.88 14.87
N CYS A 92 8.68 -14.97 14.13
CA CYS A 92 7.50 -15.57 13.49
C CYS A 92 6.59 -16.19 14.56
N THR A 93 5.32 -15.82 14.56
CA THR A 93 4.27 -16.44 15.38
C THR A 93 3.51 -17.48 14.56
N GLU A 94 2.68 -18.29 15.21
CA GLU A 94 1.77 -19.18 14.50
C GLU A 94 0.86 -18.37 13.56
N VAL A 95 0.62 -18.91 12.37
CA VAL A 95 -0.30 -18.32 11.39
C VAL A 95 -1.72 -18.63 11.87
N GLU A 96 -2.50 -17.60 12.22
CA GLU A 96 -3.95 -17.78 12.44
C GLU A 96 -4.57 -18.39 11.18
N LYS A 97 -5.19 -19.57 11.33
CA LYS A 97 -5.87 -20.31 10.25
C LYS A 97 -7.19 -19.66 9.88
#